data_AF-A0A7C4SC16-F1
#
_entry.id   AF-A0A7C4SC16-F1
#
_cell.length_a   1.000
_cell.length_b   1.000
_cell.length_c   1.000
_cell.angle_alpha   90.00
_cell.angle_beta   90.00
_cell.angle_gamma   90.00
#
_symmetry.space_group_name_H-M   'P 1'
#
loop_
_entity.id
_entity.type
_entity.pdbx_description
1 polymer ?
#
loop_
_entity_poly.entity_id
_entity_poly.type
_entity_poly.pdbx_seq_one_letter_code
_entity_poly.pdbx_strand_id
1 'polypeptide(L)'
;MEELEKGSLIAQETQSKLLLFNSLLSKAFFSFEKGEEASGLQSLKRALRIGKDQRFLNTHFDDPKVTASLCMKALEAGIEIDYVQEIIRRRRFIPDQDPFQLENWPWPLKIYSLGRFDILRNGKPIRFSRKAKEKPLFMLKALIALGGRGVREEVLSDILWPEADGDAAHHAFETTLHRLRMLIDYPQALQLHEGRLTLNSKYCWVDAWAFERLLGEVDTKEWRGDSVPIAEKAIKMYGGAFLAKEIEHPWLISTRERLRSKFLRSVNHLGNYWCQTQQWGRALECYQRGLEVDDLAEEFCQGGMVCYQNLGLNANALSLYNRFEKRVKTVLEIEPSSKTKALRDALLKNLNNA
;
A
#
# COMPACT_ATOMS: atom_id res chain seq x y z
N MET A 1 -5.79 30.48 -21.40
CA MET A 1 -7.03 29.69 -21.67
C MET A 1 -7.55 29.98 -23.07
N GLU A 2 -7.61 31.25 -23.48
CA GLU A 2 -8.03 31.67 -24.82
C GLU A 2 -7.31 30.95 -25.98
N GLU A 3 -5.99 30.74 -25.89
CA GLU A 3 -5.25 30.01 -26.94
C GLU A 3 -5.49 28.49 -26.94
N LEU A 4 -5.76 27.88 -25.78
CA LEU A 4 -6.15 26.47 -25.67
C LEU A 4 -7.55 26.23 -26.21
N GLU A 5 -8.46 27.19 -26.02
CA GLU A 5 -9.81 27.16 -26.58
C GLU A 5 -9.77 27.30 -28.10
N LYS A 6 -8.97 28.22 -28.64
CA LYS A 6 -8.72 28.33 -30.09
C LYS A 6 -8.14 27.04 -30.67
N GLY A 7 -7.17 26.42 -30.00
CA GLY A 7 -6.61 25.12 -30.40
C GLY A 7 -7.62 23.97 -30.36
N SER A 8 -8.51 23.95 -29.35
CA SER A 8 -9.61 22.99 -29.23
C SER A 8 -10.66 23.15 -30.33
N LEU A 9 -10.97 24.40 -30.72
CA LEU A 9 -11.88 24.72 -31.83
C LEU A 9 -11.32 24.24 -33.17
N ILE A 10 -10.05 24.55 -33.48
CA ILE A 10 -9.38 24.08 -34.70
C ILE A 10 -9.33 22.55 -34.73
N ALA A 11 -9.08 21.88 -33.60
CA ALA A 11 -9.09 20.42 -33.52
C ALA A 11 -10.46 19.80 -33.85
N GLN A 12 -11.55 20.44 -33.41
CA GLN A 12 -12.92 20.01 -33.72
C GLN A 12 -13.28 20.27 -35.17
N GLU A 13 -12.89 21.42 -35.73
CA GLU A 13 -13.13 21.80 -37.13
C GLU A 13 -12.35 20.92 -38.12
N THR A 14 -11.13 20.51 -37.76
CA THR A 14 -10.26 19.63 -38.57
C THR A 14 -10.56 18.13 -38.42
N GLN A 15 -11.48 17.73 -37.53
CA GLN A 15 -11.75 16.33 -37.14
C GLN A 15 -10.52 15.53 -36.69
N SER A 16 -9.43 16.20 -36.33
CA SER A 16 -8.18 15.55 -35.95
C SER A 16 -8.26 15.02 -34.51
N LYS A 17 -8.42 13.71 -34.38
CA LYS A 17 -8.42 13.03 -33.07
C LYS A 17 -7.13 13.23 -32.30
N LEU A 18 -5.99 13.42 -32.99
CA LEU A 18 -4.70 13.69 -32.36
C LEU A 18 -4.66 15.10 -31.75
N LEU A 19 -5.14 16.12 -32.45
CA LEU A 19 -5.19 17.48 -31.91
C LEU A 19 -6.17 17.56 -30.74
N LEU A 20 -7.31 16.90 -30.84
CA LEU A 20 -8.29 16.84 -29.75
C LEU A 20 -7.73 16.10 -28.53
N PHE A 21 -7.04 14.98 -28.73
CA PHE A 21 -6.34 14.25 -27.68
C PHE A 21 -5.37 15.15 -26.91
N ASN A 22 -4.48 15.84 -27.64
CA ASN A 22 -3.47 16.69 -27.01
C ASN A 22 -4.07 17.93 -26.34
N SER A 23 -5.06 18.58 -26.96
CA SER A 23 -5.79 19.71 -26.36
C SER A 23 -6.45 19.32 -25.03
N LEU A 24 -7.10 18.14 -24.97
CA LEU A 24 -7.72 17.64 -23.75
C LEU A 24 -6.70 17.27 -22.67
N LEU A 25 -5.53 16.74 -23.04
CA LEU A 25 -4.45 16.49 -22.09
C LEU A 25 -3.89 17.80 -21.52
N SER A 26 -3.68 18.82 -22.35
CA SER A 26 -3.29 20.17 -21.89
C SER A 26 -4.34 20.76 -20.96
N LYS A 27 -5.63 20.66 -21.33
CA LYS A 27 -6.73 21.11 -20.47
C LYS A 27 -6.73 20.40 -19.11
N ALA A 28 -6.53 19.08 -19.11
CA ALA A 28 -6.45 18.31 -17.87
C ALA A 28 -5.30 18.79 -16.98
N PHE A 29 -4.11 18.97 -17.54
CA PHE A 29 -2.94 19.47 -16.82
C PHE A 29 -3.21 20.84 -16.17
N PHE A 30 -3.70 21.81 -16.94
CA PHE A 30 -3.97 23.15 -16.41
C PHE A 30 -5.10 23.18 -15.37
N SER A 31 -6.11 22.30 -15.48
CA SER A 31 -7.13 22.19 -14.43
C SER A 31 -6.55 21.61 -13.13
N PHE A 32 -5.64 20.63 -13.19
CA PHE A 32 -4.96 20.14 -11.98
C PHE A 32 -4.08 21.20 -11.32
N GLU A 33 -3.32 21.97 -12.11
CA GLU A 33 -2.51 23.09 -11.59
C GLU A 33 -3.35 24.16 -10.88
N LYS A 34 -4.62 24.32 -11.28
CA LYS A 34 -5.58 25.23 -10.63
C LYS A 34 -6.32 24.61 -9.43
N GLY A 35 -6.08 23.35 -9.12
CA GLY A 35 -6.83 22.61 -8.08
C GLY A 35 -8.25 22.19 -8.50
N GLU A 36 -8.60 22.30 -9.79
CA GLU A 36 -9.91 21.91 -10.34
C GLU A 36 -9.98 20.40 -10.65
N GLU A 37 -9.89 19.56 -9.61
CA GLU A 37 -9.71 18.10 -9.75
C GLU A 37 -10.78 17.46 -10.64
N ALA A 38 -12.06 17.81 -10.46
CA ALA A 38 -13.17 17.22 -11.23
C ALA A 38 -13.09 17.55 -12.74
N SER A 39 -12.76 18.80 -13.08
CA SER A 39 -12.59 19.25 -14.48
C SER A 39 -11.36 18.58 -15.12
N GLY A 40 -10.27 18.47 -14.35
CA GLY A 40 -9.06 17.77 -14.75
C GLY A 40 -9.34 16.31 -15.09
N LEU A 41 -10.01 15.58 -14.20
CA LEU A 41 -10.38 14.17 -14.39
C LEU A 41 -11.33 13.96 -15.58
N GLN A 42 -12.31 14.84 -15.78
CA GLN A 42 -13.22 14.74 -16.92
C GLN A 42 -12.48 14.88 -18.25
N SER A 43 -11.60 15.89 -18.34
CA SER A 43 -10.79 16.15 -19.54
C SER A 43 -9.82 15.00 -19.79
N LEU A 44 -9.15 14.51 -18.75
CA LEU A 44 -8.22 13.38 -18.80
C LEU A 44 -8.91 12.08 -19.26
N LYS A 45 -10.09 11.77 -18.71
CA LYS A 45 -10.88 10.60 -19.11
C LYS A 45 -11.24 10.62 -20.58
N ARG A 46 -11.68 11.79 -21.09
CA ARG A 46 -12.01 11.95 -22.51
C ARG A 46 -10.76 11.81 -23.39
N ALA A 47 -9.65 12.41 -22.99
CA ALA A 47 -8.38 12.30 -23.71
C ALA A 47 -7.93 10.84 -23.82
N LEU A 48 -7.81 10.14 -22.67
CA LEU A 48 -7.29 8.78 -22.64
C LEU A 48 -8.17 7.78 -23.38
N ARG A 49 -9.50 7.99 -23.41
CA ARG A 49 -10.41 7.18 -24.24
C ARG A 49 -10.11 7.33 -25.73
N ILE A 50 -9.97 8.57 -26.22
CA ILE A 50 -9.59 8.84 -27.61
C ILE A 50 -8.22 8.23 -27.92
N GLY A 51 -7.25 8.42 -27.03
CA GLY A 51 -5.91 7.89 -27.18
C GLY A 51 -5.91 6.36 -27.27
N LYS A 52 -6.67 5.66 -26.42
CA LYS A 52 -6.84 4.21 -26.46
C LYS A 52 -7.45 3.74 -27.78
N ASP A 53 -8.55 4.36 -28.20
CA ASP A 53 -9.27 4.00 -29.43
C ASP A 53 -8.40 4.18 -30.67
N GLN A 54 -7.50 5.16 -30.66
CA GLN A 54 -6.57 5.44 -31.76
C GLN A 54 -5.16 4.85 -31.56
N ARG A 55 -4.92 4.16 -30.43
CA ARG A 55 -3.61 3.64 -30.00
C ARG A 55 -2.50 4.69 -30.01
N PHE A 56 -2.81 5.92 -29.61
CA PHE A 56 -1.78 6.94 -29.44
C PHE A 56 -0.87 6.57 -28.28
N LEU A 57 0.43 6.51 -28.53
CA LEU A 57 1.42 6.30 -27.48
C LEU A 57 2.16 7.59 -27.14
N ASN A 58 1.94 8.62 -27.95
CA ASN A 58 2.65 9.88 -27.85
C ASN A 58 1.75 11.04 -27.46
N THR A 59 2.21 11.81 -26.48
CA THR A 59 1.70 13.13 -26.10
C THR A 59 2.60 14.20 -26.72
N HIS A 60 2.06 15.36 -27.08
CA HIS A 60 2.83 16.52 -27.54
C HIS A 60 3.54 17.28 -26.41
N PHE A 61 3.47 16.80 -25.16
CA PHE A 61 4.26 17.39 -24.09
C PHE A 61 5.74 17.03 -24.29
N ASP A 62 6.56 18.05 -24.46
CA ASP A 62 8.03 17.92 -24.51
C ASP A 62 8.62 17.54 -23.13
N ASP A 63 7.83 17.64 -22.06
CA ASP A 63 8.23 17.25 -20.70
C ASP A 63 7.66 15.87 -20.28
N PRO A 64 8.52 14.84 -20.13
CA PRO A 64 8.15 13.53 -19.58
C PRO A 64 7.47 13.60 -18.21
N LYS A 65 7.77 14.61 -17.39
CA LYS A 65 7.25 14.77 -16.02
C LYS A 65 5.77 15.11 -16.02
N VAL A 66 5.34 16.00 -16.91
CA VAL A 66 3.92 16.35 -17.08
C VAL A 66 3.11 15.13 -17.48
N THR A 67 3.63 14.35 -18.42
CA THR A 67 2.95 13.11 -18.87
C THR A 67 2.89 12.08 -17.73
N ALA A 68 3.96 11.93 -16.94
CA ALA A 68 3.97 11.04 -15.78
C ALA A 68 2.94 11.46 -14.72
N SER A 69 2.82 12.76 -14.43
CA SER A 69 1.83 13.32 -13.51
C SER A 69 0.38 13.01 -13.94
N LEU A 70 0.05 13.27 -15.21
CA LEU A 70 -1.26 12.92 -15.76
C LEU A 70 -1.53 11.41 -15.73
N CYS A 71 -0.51 10.59 -15.97
CA CYS A 71 -0.65 9.13 -15.86
C CYS A 71 -0.90 8.70 -14.40
N MET A 72 -0.24 9.32 -13.41
CA MET A 72 -0.50 9.05 -11.99
C MET A 72 -1.95 9.38 -11.64
N LYS A 73 -2.45 10.58 -12.01
CA LYS A 73 -3.84 10.99 -11.81
C LYS A 73 -4.84 10.03 -12.47
N ALA A 74 -4.54 9.57 -13.69
CA ALA A 74 -5.39 8.60 -14.39
C ALA A 74 -5.45 7.26 -13.65
N LEU A 75 -4.30 6.76 -13.19
CA LEU A 75 -4.22 5.51 -12.44
C LEU A 75 -4.91 5.62 -11.07
N GLU A 76 -4.78 6.74 -10.37
CA GLU A 76 -5.50 7.03 -9.11
C GLU A 76 -7.01 6.98 -9.30
N ALA A 77 -7.51 7.58 -10.38
CA ALA A 77 -8.93 7.62 -10.71
C ALA A 77 -9.45 6.37 -11.44
N GLY A 78 -8.61 5.36 -11.68
CA GLY A 78 -9.01 4.13 -12.38
C GLY A 78 -9.36 4.33 -13.86
N ILE A 79 -8.81 5.35 -14.50
CA ILE A 79 -9.10 5.72 -15.90
C ILE A 79 -8.18 4.95 -16.85
N GLU A 80 -8.77 4.11 -17.71
CA GLU A 80 -8.09 3.40 -18.80
C GLU A 80 -6.76 2.72 -18.38
N ILE A 81 -6.79 2.03 -17.24
CA ILE A 81 -5.60 1.52 -16.53
C ILE A 81 -4.61 0.80 -17.45
N ASP A 82 -5.07 -0.18 -18.24
CA ASP A 82 -4.19 -0.99 -19.10
C ASP A 82 -3.48 -0.14 -20.17
N TYR A 83 -4.20 0.82 -20.74
CA TYR A 83 -3.67 1.73 -21.76
C TYR A 83 -2.66 2.70 -21.16
N VAL A 84 -2.97 3.27 -19.99
CA VAL A 84 -2.03 4.17 -19.27
C VAL A 84 -0.77 3.41 -18.85
N GLN A 85 -0.91 2.19 -18.33
CA GLN A 85 0.24 1.34 -18.01
C GLN A 85 1.11 1.04 -19.25
N GLU A 86 0.49 0.81 -20.41
CA GLU A 86 1.24 0.59 -21.65
C GLU A 86 2.03 1.83 -22.09
N ILE A 87 1.43 3.02 -21.99
CA ILE A 87 2.14 4.29 -22.24
C ILE A 87 3.37 4.40 -21.33
N ILE A 88 3.19 4.20 -20.02
CA ILE A 88 4.28 4.30 -19.04
C ILE A 88 5.38 3.28 -19.34
N ARG A 89 5.04 2.02 -19.63
CA ARG A 89 6.03 0.96 -19.93
C ARG A 89 6.87 1.30 -21.17
N ARG A 90 6.22 1.74 -22.25
CA ARG A 90 6.90 2.05 -23.52
C ARG A 90 7.79 3.27 -23.41
N ARG A 91 7.31 4.31 -22.71
CA ARG A 91 8.05 5.56 -22.55
C ARG A 91 9.05 5.53 -21.38
N ARG A 92 9.02 4.48 -20.55
CA ARG A 92 9.89 4.27 -19.39
C ARG A 92 9.94 5.51 -18.48
N PHE A 93 8.78 6.09 -18.21
CA PHE A 93 8.72 7.27 -17.35
C PHE A 93 9.22 6.91 -15.96
N ILE A 94 10.18 7.71 -15.48
CA ILE A 94 10.61 7.69 -14.09
C ILE A 94 9.91 8.89 -13.44
N PRO A 95 8.91 8.67 -12.60
CA PRO A 95 8.21 9.76 -11.93
C PRO A 95 9.19 10.47 -10.98
N ASP A 96 9.06 11.80 -10.87
CA ASP A 96 9.91 12.63 -10.00
C ASP A 96 9.68 12.31 -8.51
N GLN A 97 8.44 11.95 -8.15
CA GLN A 97 8.08 11.42 -6.84
C GLN A 97 7.78 9.94 -6.99
N ASP A 98 8.32 9.10 -6.10
CA ASP A 98 8.01 7.67 -6.06
C ASP A 98 6.48 7.49 -5.94
N PRO A 99 5.75 6.87 -6.90
CA PRO A 99 4.31 6.66 -6.80
C PRO A 99 4.03 5.45 -5.90
N PHE A 100 4.63 5.42 -4.71
CA PHE A 100 4.57 4.28 -3.78
C PHE A 100 3.14 3.99 -3.34
N GLN A 101 2.26 4.99 -3.37
CA GLN A 101 0.85 4.81 -3.10
C GLN A 101 0.11 4.09 -4.23
N LEU A 102 0.64 4.07 -5.45
CA LEU A 102 0.01 3.48 -6.63
C LEU A 102 0.50 2.06 -6.87
N GLU A 103 -0.25 1.11 -6.36
CA GLU A 103 -0.03 -0.30 -6.68
C GLU A 103 -0.18 -0.55 -8.19
N ASN A 104 -1.10 0.12 -8.87
CA ASN A 104 -1.37 -0.05 -10.30
C ASN A 104 -0.37 0.69 -11.22
N TRP A 105 0.64 1.36 -10.67
CA TRP A 105 1.78 1.79 -11.48
C TRP A 105 2.49 0.54 -12.05
N PRO A 106 2.96 0.55 -13.31
CA PRO A 106 3.58 -0.60 -13.95
C PRO A 106 5.03 -0.79 -13.49
N TRP A 107 5.20 -0.98 -12.18
CA TRP A 107 6.47 -1.30 -11.55
C TRP A 107 7.11 -2.53 -12.20
N PRO A 108 8.40 -2.45 -12.59
CA PRO A 108 9.14 -3.60 -13.10
C PRO A 108 9.12 -4.78 -12.12
N LEU A 109 9.27 -4.49 -10.82
CA LEU A 109 9.13 -5.45 -9.74
C LEU A 109 8.10 -4.97 -8.72
N LYS A 110 7.17 -5.85 -8.34
CA LYS A 110 6.31 -5.70 -7.17
C LYS A 110 6.59 -6.82 -6.19
N ILE A 111 6.75 -6.47 -4.93
CA ILE A 111 7.02 -7.41 -3.85
C ILE A 111 5.91 -7.25 -2.82
N TYR A 112 5.19 -8.34 -2.62
CA TYR A 112 4.20 -8.47 -1.58
C TYR A 112 4.84 -9.17 -0.39
N SER A 113 4.68 -8.60 0.79
CA SER A 113 5.31 -9.01 2.03
C SER A 113 4.40 -8.87 3.25
N LEU A 114 3.26 -8.18 3.14
CA LEU A 114 2.21 -8.14 4.18
C LEU A 114 1.20 -9.28 3.94
N GLY A 115 1.32 -10.35 4.72
CA GLY A 115 0.59 -11.59 4.51
C GLY A 115 1.38 -12.57 3.64
N ARG A 116 0.88 -12.86 2.42
CA ARG A 116 1.55 -13.80 1.52
C ARG A 116 2.73 -13.14 0.82
N PHE A 117 3.91 -13.76 0.94
CA PHE A 117 5.09 -13.33 0.17
C PHE A 117 4.98 -13.75 -1.30
N ASP A 118 4.97 -12.78 -2.21
CA ASP A 118 4.98 -13.01 -3.66
C ASP A 118 5.80 -11.91 -4.36
N ILE A 119 6.40 -12.25 -5.50
CA ILE A 119 7.13 -11.30 -6.35
C ILE A 119 6.53 -11.34 -7.75
N LEU A 120 6.13 -10.18 -8.27
CA LEU A 120 5.70 -10.01 -9.65
C LEU A 120 6.78 -9.27 -10.44
N ARG A 121 7.14 -9.83 -11.59
CA ARG A 121 8.00 -9.18 -12.60
C ARG A 121 7.15 -8.77 -13.79
N ASN A 122 7.08 -7.47 -14.07
CA ASN A 122 6.23 -6.89 -15.11
C ASN A 122 4.78 -7.40 -15.02
N GLY A 123 4.25 -7.47 -13.79
CA GLY A 123 2.91 -7.98 -13.49
C GLY A 123 2.73 -9.50 -13.50
N LYS A 124 3.78 -10.29 -13.80
CA LYS A 124 3.71 -11.76 -13.83
C LYS A 124 4.42 -12.37 -12.61
N PRO A 125 3.80 -13.33 -11.90
CA PRO A 125 4.45 -13.99 -10.77
C PRO A 125 5.74 -14.70 -11.15
N ILE A 126 6.81 -14.48 -10.38
CA ILE A 126 8.04 -15.26 -10.49
C ILE A 126 7.80 -16.61 -9.81
N ARG A 127 7.83 -17.71 -10.58
CA ARG A 127 7.72 -19.06 -10.00
C ARG A 127 9.08 -19.51 -9.47
N PHE A 128 9.12 -19.91 -8.21
CA PHE A 128 10.32 -20.43 -7.57
C PHE A 128 10.35 -21.96 -7.66
N SER A 129 11.45 -22.54 -8.16
CA SER A 129 11.69 -23.99 -8.12
C SER A 129 12.18 -24.40 -6.72
N ARG A 130 11.62 -25.48 -6.16
CA ARG A 130 11.85 -25.94 -4.78
C ARG A 130 13.32 -26.14 -4.36
N LYS A 131 14.24 -26.46 -5.29
CA LYS A 131 15.61 -26.92 -4.97
C LYS A 131 16.72 -25.85 -5.01
N ALA A 132 16.46 -24.59 -5.38
CA ALA A 132 17.56 -23.66 -5.73
C ALA A 132 17.48 -22.20 -5.22
N LYS A 133 16.57 -21.83 -4.30
CA LYS A 133 16.23 -20.40 -4.13
C LYS A 133 16.03 -19.89 -2.69
N GLU A 134 16.35 -20.66 -1.65
CA GLU A 134 16.12 -20.19 -0.27
C GLU A 134 17.00 -19.00 0.09
N LYS A 135 18.34 -19.10 -0.04
CA LYS A 135 19.25 -18.02 0.36
C LYS A 135 19.08 -16.70 -0.43
N PRO A 136 18.93 -16.70 -1.77
CA PRO A 136 18.66 -15.45 -2.50
C PRO A 136 17.35 -14.77 -2.06
N LEU A 137 16.27 -15.54 -1.90
CA LEU A 137 15.00 -14.96 -1.44
C LEU A 137 15.07 -14.50 0.02
N PHE A 138 15.79 -15.23 0.86
CA PHE A 138 16.02 -14.86 2.24
C PHE A 138 16.86 -13.58 2.35
N MET A 139 17.88 -13.39 1.49
CA MET A 139 18.61 -12.12 1.35
C MET A 139 17.66 -10.97 1.02
N LEU A 140 16.75 -11.15 0.05
CA LEU A 140 15.78 -10.12 -0.32
C LEU A 140 14.83 -9.80 0.84
N LYS A 141 14.34 -10.80 1.56
CA LYS A 141 13.47 -10.62 2.74
C LYS A 141 14.18 -9.87 3.86
N ALA A 142 15.41 -10.25 4.18
CA ALA A 142 16.25 -9.57 5.17
C ALA A 142 16.52 -8.12 4.76
N LEU A 143 16.88 -7.89 3.49
CA LEU A 143 17.05 -6.54 2.92
C LEU A 143 15.78 -5.70 3.12
N ILE A 144 14.59 -6.23 2.81
CA ILE A 144 13.31 -5.52 2.98
C ILE A 144 13.03 -5.21 4.45
N ALA A 145 13.23 -6.18 5.34
CA ALA A 145 12.98 -6.03 6.77
C ALA A 145 13.91 -4.97 7.42
N LEU A 146 15.15 -4.89 6.95
CA LEU A 146 16.14 -3.88 7.35
C LEU A 146 15.93 -2.52 6.66
N GLY A 147 14.79 -2.30 5.98
CA GLY A 147 14.41 -1.03 5.35
C GLY A 147 14.89 -0.85 3.92
N GLY A 148 15.66 -1.79 3.37
CA GLY A 148 16.05 -1.90 1.97
C GLY A 148 16.91 -0.77 1.40
N ARG A 149 17.46 0.09 2.25
CA ARG A 149 18.29 1.23 1.84
C ARG A 149 19.61 1.18 2.59
N GLY A 150 20.72 1.12 1.84
CA GLY A 150 22.07 1.21 2.39
C GLY A 150 22.42 0.13 3.41
N VAL A 151 21.81 -1.05 3.32
CA VAL A 151 22.01 -2.14 4.28
C VAL A 151 23.41 -2.70 4.08
N ARG A 152 24.20 -2.68 5.15
CA ARG A 152 25.57 -3.17 5.16
C ARG A 152 25.64 -4.65 4.79
N GLU A 153 26.62 -4.99 3.98
CA GLU A 153 26.94 -6.36 3.63
C GLU A 153 27.17 -7.22 4.87
N GLU A 154 27.94 -6.73 5.83
CA GLU A 154 28.28 -7.49 7.05
C GLU A 154 27.01 -7.90 7.81
N VAL A 155 26.03 -6.99 7.92
CA VAL A 155 24.75 -7.26 8.60
C VAL A 155 23.94 -8.32 7.86
N LEU A 156 23.95 -8.30 6.52
CA LEU A 156 23.26 -9.34 5.74
C LEU A 156 23.98 -10.68 5.86
N SER A 157 25.31 -10.66 5.86
CA SER A 157 26.14 -11.86 6.03
C SER A 157 25.92 -12.51 7.40
N ASP A 158 25.91 -11.74 8.49
CA ASP A 158 25.64 -12.25 9.84
C ASP A 158 24.26 -12.93 9.95
N ILE A 159 23.26 -12.38 9.25
CA ILE A 159 21.90 -12.96 9.23
C ILE A 159 21.85 -14.22 8.37
N LEU A 160 22.53 -14.23 7.23
CA LEU A 160 22.43 -15.30 6.25
C LEU A 160 23.35 -16.48 6.53
N TRP A 161 24.54 -16.21 7.05
CA TRP A 161 25.61 -17.18 7.29
C TRP A 161 26.33 -16.84 8.61
N PRO A 162 25.68 -17.05 9.76
CA PRO A 162 26.25 -16.70 11.06
C PRO A 162 27.53 -17.49 11.40
N GLU A 163 27.78 -18.60 10.70
CA GLU A 163 28.95 -19.47 10.89
C GLU A 163 30.12 -19.13 9.93
N ALA A 164 29.94 -18.16 9.02
CA ALA A 164 30.95 -17.82 8.02
C ALA A 164 31.69 -16.53 8.43
N ASP A 165 33.02 -16.59 8.43
CA ASP A 165 33.88 -15.45 8.80
C ASP A 165 34.64 -14.88 7.59
N GLY A 166 34.92 -13.58 7.64
CA GLY A 166 35.83 -12.88 6.71
C GLY A 166 35.51 -13.14 5.22
N ASP A 167 36.52 -13.60 4.49
CA ASP A 167 36.44 -13.83 3.04
C ASP A 167 35.35 -14.85 2.65
N ALA A 168 35.07 -15.84 3.50
CA ALA A 168 34.05 -16.84 3.23
C ALA A 168 32.64 -16.22 3.23
N ALA A 169 32.37 -15.30 4.18
CA ALA A 169 31.11 -14.57 4.24
C ALA A 169 30.95 -13.63 3.05
N HIS A 170 32.01 -12.91 2.67
CA HIS A 170 32.03 -12.02 1.51
C HIS A 170 31.74 -12.77 0.21
N HIS A 171 32.44 -13.88 -0.06
CA HIS A 171 32.19 -14.69 -1.26
C HIS A 171 30.78 -15.30 -1.30
N ALA A 172 30.25 -15.73 -0.15
CA ALA A 172 28.89 -16.23 -0.05
C ALA A 172 27.86 -15.13 -0.35
N PHE A 173 28.10 -13.92 0.15
CA PHE A 173 27.30 -12.73 -0.14
C PHE A 173 27.28 -12.42 -1.64
N GLU A 174 28.45 -12.25 -2.28
CA GLU A 174 28.55 -11.91 -3.69
C GLU A 174 27.85 -12.96 -4.58
N THR A 175 28.12 -14.24 -4.31
CA THR A 175 27.51 -15.35 -5.04
C THR A 175 25.99 -15.33 -4.92
N THR A 176 25.48 -15.05 -3.72
CA THR A 176 24.03 -15.02 -3.45
C THR A 176 23.37 -13.79 -4.05
N LEU A 177 24.03 -12.63 -4.00
CA LEU A 177 23.58 -11.41 -4.65
C LEU A 177 23.51 -11.59 -6.16
N HIS A 178 24.53 -12.21 -6.77
CA HIS A 178 24.50 -12.55 -8.20
C HIS A 178 23.31 -13.46 -8.54
N ARG A 179 23.10 -14.53 -7.78
CA ARG A 179 21.95 -15.43 -7.95
C ARG A 179 20.62 -14.72 -7.75
N LEU A 180 20.53 -13.79 -6.80
CA LEU A 180 19.34 -12.99 -6.57
C LEU A 180 19.05 -12.09 -7.77
N ARG A 181 20.06 -11.40 -8.32
CA ARG A 181 19.94 -10.58 -9.53
C ARG A 181 19.44 -11.40 -10.73
N MET A 182 19.95 -12.61 -10.91
CA MET A 182 19.48 -13.54 -11.96
C MET A 182 18.04 -14.02 -11.70
N LEU A 183 17.68 -14.25 -10.44
CA LEU A 183 16.35 -14.70 -10.06
C LEU A 183 15.28 -13.63 -10.32
N ILE A 184 15.56 -12.37 -9.99
CA ILE A 184 14.64 -11.24 -10.25
C ILE A 184 14.70 -10.77 -11.70
N ASP A 185 15.82 -11.00 -12.40
CA ASP A 185 16.08 -10.62 -13.79
C ASP A 185 15.93 -9.11 -14.05
N TYR A 186 16.30 -8.33 -13.04
CA TYR A 186 16.29 -6.87 -13.01
C TYR A 186 17.46 -6.41 -12.11
N PRO A 187 18.72 -6.54 -12.55
CA PRO A 187 19.87 -6.27 -11.70
C PRO A 187 19.90 -4.83 -11.15
N GLN A 188 19.31 -3.87 -11.88
CA GLN A 188 19.25 -2.45 -11.46
C GLN A 188 18.34 -2.19 -10.26
N ALA A 189 17.50 -3.16 -9.91
CA ALA A 189 16.76 -3.14 -8.66
C ALA A 189 17.67 -3.31 -7.43
N LEU A 190 18.83 -3.96 -7.57
CA LEU A 190 19.73 -4.29 -6.46
C LEU A 190 21.08 -3.62 -6.65
N GLN A 191 21.25 -2.48 -6.00
CA GLN A 191 22.44 -1.64 -6.10
C GLN A 191 23.36 -1.91 -4.92
N LEU A 192 24.58 -2.34 -5.21
CA LEU A 192 25.66 -2.47 -4.22
C LEU A 192 26.61 -1.29 -4.43
N HIS A 193 26.80 -0.48 -3.41
CA HIS A 193 27.71 0.66 -3.42
C HIS A 193 28.43 0.72 -2.08
N GLU A 194 29.77 0.71 -2.09
CA GLU A 194 30.61 0.76 -0.88
C GLU A 194 30.17 -0.24 0.22
N GLY A 195 29.98 -1.52 -0.16
CA GLY A 195 29.55 -2.57 0.78
C GLY A 195 28.12 -2.43 1.28
N ARG A 196 27.29 -1.57 0.66
CA ARG A 196 25.89 -1.35 1.06
C ARG A 196 24.92 -1.71 -0.04
N LEU A 197 24.03 -2.64 0.27
CA LEU A 197 22.98 -3.11 -0.64
C LEU A 197 21.71 -2.27 -0.47
N THR A 198 21.19 -1.80 -1.60
CA THR A 198 19.95 -1.03 -1.69
C THR A 198 19.01 -1.66 -2.71
N LEU A 199 17.76 -1.83 -2.32
CA LEU A 199 16.67 -2.16 -3.23
C LEU A 199 16.08 -0.85 -3.76
N ASN A 200 16.32 -0.57 -5.04
CA ASN A 200 16.04 0.71 -5.67
C ASN A 200 14.53 0.92 -5.88
N SER A 201 13.95 1.93 -5.22
CA SER A 201 12.52 2.25 -5.28
C SER A 201 12.04 2.74 -6.64
N LYS A 202 12.95 3.09 -7.57
CA LYS A 202 12.58 3.41 -8.97
C LYS A 202 12.13 2.17 -9.77
N TYR A 203 12.60 0.99 -9.38
CA TYR A 203 12.31 -0.27 -10.09
C TYR A 203 11.42 -1.22 -9.28
N CYS A 204 11.35 -1.00 -7.96
CA CYS A 204 10.69 -1.90 -7.02
C CYS A 204 9.63 -1.19 -6.19
N TRP A 205 8.44 -1.77 -6.19
CA TRP A 205 7.40 -1.46 -5.23
C TRP A 205 7.32 -2.57 -4.18
N VAL A 206 7.23 -2.19 -2.91
CA VAL A 206 7.07 -3.12 -1.78
C VAL A 206 5.87 -2.67 -0.97
N ASP A 207 4.91 -3.56 -0.78
CA ASP A 207 3.65 -3.28 -0.07
C ASP A 207 3.87 -2.77 1.37
N ALA A 208 4.82 -3.36 2.10
CA ALA A 208 5.19 -2.92 3.45
C ALA A 208 5.68 -1.46 3.46
N TRP A 209 6.48 -1.06 2.47
CA TRP A 209 6.98 0.31 2.39
C TRP A 209 5.92 1.29 1.93
N ALA A 210 5.05 0.88 1.00
CA ALA A 210 3.90 1.67 0.60
C ALA A 210 2.96 1.94 1.79
N PHE A 211 2.65 0.89 2.55
CA PHE A 211 1.90 0.96 3.80
C PHE A 211 2.53 1.94 4.79
N GLU A 212 3.83 1.81 5.06
CA GLU A 212 4.50 2.67 6.03
C GLU A 212 4.55 4.14 5.63
N ARG A 213 4.78 4.43 4.34
CA ARG A 213 4.82 5.81 3.83
C ARG A 213 3.44 6.46 3.87
N LEU A 214 2.39 5.72 3.49
CA LEU A 214 1.01 6.20 3.61
C LEU A 214 0.67 6.57 5.05
N LEU A 215 1.07 5.75 6.03
CA LEU A 215 0.83 6.07 7.43
C LEU A 215 1.69 7.23 7.94
N GLY A 216 2.92 7.40 7.42
CA GLY A 216 3.73 8.57 7.72
C GLY A 216 3.09 9.90 7.27
N GLU A 217 2.31 9.89 6.18
CA GLU A 217 1.56 11.07 5.71
C GLU A 217 0.34 11.38 6.58
N VAL A 218 -0.23 10.35 7.23
CA VAL A 218 -1.35 10.51 8.17
C VAL A 218 -0.84 11.01 9.52
N ASP A 219 0.22 10.41 10.06
CA ASP A 219 0.79 10.74 11.38
C ASP A 219 1.34 12.18 11.46
N THR A 220 1.72 12.78 10.32
CA THR A 220 2.24 14.15 10.26
C THR A 220 1.17 15.22 10.15
N LYS A 221 -0.09 14.85 9.87
CA LYS A 221 -1.22 15.76 9.81
C LYS A 221 -2.04 15.59 11.08
N GLU A 222 -2.59 16.68 11.61
CA GLU A 222 -3.72 16.53 12.54
C GLU A 222 -4.78 15.68 11.85
N TRP A 223 -5.24 14.65 12.55
CA TRP A 223 -6.09 13.66 11.96
C TRP A 223 -7.47 14.25 11.67
N ARG A 224 -7.62 14.69 10.42
CA ARG A 224 -8.78 15.40 9.84
C ARG A 224 -9.37 14.55 8.72
N GLY A 225 -10.56 14.94 8.24
CA GLY A 225 -11.28 14.21 7.17
C GLY A 225 -10.43 13.89 5.94
N ASP A 226 -9.49 14.74 5.56
CA ASP A 226 -8.61 14.53 4.40
C ASP A 226 -7.63 13.35 4.57
N SER A 227 -7.34 12.94 5.81
CA SER A 227 -6.46 11.80 6.10
C SER A 227 -7.16 10.45 6.00
N VAL A 228 -8.50 10.45 5.97
CA VAL A 228 -9.33 9.26 5.98
C VAL A 228 -9.11 8.37 4.74
N PRO A 229 -9.11 8.89 3.50
CA PRO A 229 -8.88 8.04 2.33
C PRO A 229 -7.49 7.40 2.31
N ILE A 230 -6.48 8.13 2.83
CA ILE A 230 -5.10 7.65 2.92
C ILE A 230 -5.01 6.52 3.96
N ALA A 231 -5.62 6.71 5.14
CA ALA A 231 -5.67 5.70 6.19
C ALA A 231 -6.42 4.44 5.73
N GLU A 232 -7.58 4.58 5.06
CA GLU A 232 -8.34 3.45 4.52
C GLU A 232 -7.52 2.63 3.53
N LYS A 233 -6.81 3.32 2.63
CA LYS A 233 -5.91 2.70 1.66
C LYS A 233 -4.77 1.95 2.33
N ALA A 234 -4.12 2.55 3.33
CA ALA A 234 -3.05 1.90 4.08
C ALA A 234 -3.56 0.66 4.82
N ILE A 235 -4.67 0.77 5.56
CA ILE A 235 -5.26 -0.36 6.27
C ILE A 235 -5.59 -1.46 5.27
N LYS A 236 -6.20 -1.17 4.11
CA LYS A 236 -6.47 -2.15 3.04
C LYS A 236 -5.23 -2.88 2.53
N MET A 237 -4.07 -2.23 2.46
CA MET A 237 -2.81 -2.87 2.05
C MET A 237 -2.28 -3.89 3.07
N TYR A 238 -2.68 -3.78 4.34
CA TYR A 238 -2.29 -4.73 5.38
C TYR A 238 -3.10 -6.03 5.26
N GLY A 239 -2.59 -6.97 4.46
CA GLY A 239 -3.20 -8.28 4.22
C GLY A 239 -2.86 -9.35 5.27
N GLY A 240 -2.04 -9.01 6.27
CA GLY A 240 -1.61 -9.91 7.34
C GLY A 240 -0.20 -9.60 7.84
N ALA A 241 0.30 -10.44 8.75
CA ALA A 241 1.63 -10.27 9.32
C ALA A 241 2.72 -10.23 8.24
N PHE A 242 3.72 -9.36 8.43
CA PHE A 242 4.87 -9.25 7.54
C PHE A 242 5.62 -10.58 7.45
N LEU A 243 5.79 -11.11 6.23
CA LEU A 243 6.43 -12.40 5.96
C LEU A 243 5.88 -13.53 6.83
N ALA A 244 4.55 -13.66 6.92
CA ALA A 244 3.85 -14.50 7.91
C ALA A 244 4.27 -15.97 7.97
N LYS A 245 4.81 -16.53 6.88
CA LYS A 245 5.23 -17.95 6.79
C LYS A 245 6.70 -18.19 7.14
N GLU A 246 7.49 -17.15 7.34
CA GLU A 246 8.91 -17.30 7.70
C GLU A 246 9.06 -17.63 9.18
N ILE A 247 10.07 -18.47 9.46
CA ILE A 247 10.52 -18.77 10.82
C ILE A 247 10.90 -17.45 11.52
N GLU A 248 10.60 -17.36 12.81
CA GLU A 248 10.86 -16.16 13.58
C GLU A 248 12.37 -15.93 13.75
N HIS A 249 12.81 -14.76 13.32
CA HIS A 249 14.14 -14.23 13.57
C HIS A 249 14.01 -12.87 14.26
N PRO A 250 14.99 -12.43 15.08
CA PRO A 250 14.90 -11.15 15.79
C PRO A 250 14.59 -9.94 14.90
N TRP A 251 15.17 -9.90 13.69
CA TRP A 251 14.94 -8.84 12.70
C TRP A 251 13.54 -8.89 12.05
N LEU A 252 12.90 -10.07 12.03
CA LEU A 252 11.49 -10.22 11.61
C LEU A 252 10.53 -9.78 12.71
N ILE A 253 10.80 -10.18 13.96
CA ILE A 253 9.93 -9.87 15.12
C ILE A 253 9.78 -8.36 15.26
N SER A 254 10.90 -7.62 15.26
CA SER A 254 10.87 -6.16 15.39
C SER A 254 10.10 -5.49 14.25
N THR A 255 10.28 -5.97 13.01
CA THR A 255 9.59 -5.45 11.83
C THR A 255 8.09 -5.75 11.86
N ARG A 256 7.72 -7.00 12.20
CA ARG A 256 6.32 -7.43 12.34
C ARG A 256 5.61 -6.60 13.41
N GLU A 257 6.21 -6.46 14.59
CA GLU A 257 5.59 -5.70 15.68
C GLU A 257 5.45 -4.23 15.30
N ARG A 258 6.48 -3.61 14.75
CA ARG A 258 6.42 -2.21 14.29
C ARG A 258 5.32 -1.96 13.28
N LEU A 259 5.15 -2.85 12.29
CA LEU A 259 4.10 -2.75 11.27
C LEU A 259 2.71 -3.01 11.87
N ARG A 260 2.60 -4.01 12.77
CA ARG A 260 1.38 -4.32 13.52
C ARG A 260 0.94 -3.12 14.37
N SER A 261 1.83 -2.54 15.18
CA SER A 261 1.48 -1.39 16.02
C SER A 261 1.03 -0.19 15.18
N LYS A 262 1.70 0.08 14.04
CA LYS A 262 1.26 1.13 13.09
C LYS A 262 -0.15 0.86 12.58
N PHE A 263 -0.43 -0.37 12.14
CA PHE A 263 -1.76 -0.78 11.67
C PHE A 263 -2.84 -0.58 12.74
N LEU A 264 -2.62 -1.11 13.96
CA LEU A 264 -3.60 -1.04 15.05
C LEU A 264 -3.89 0.41 15.45
N ARG A 265 -2.87 1.27 15.53
CA ARG A 265 -3.08 2.70 15.80
C ARG A 265 -3.93 3.35 14.72
N SER A 266 -3.64 3.11 13.44
CA SER A 266 -4.41 3.68 12.34
C SER A 266 -5.85 3.17 12.29
N VAL A 267 -6.09 1.90 12.62
CA VAL A 267 -7.45 1.34 12.78
C VAL A 267 -8.18 2.01 13.93
N ASN A 268 -7.53 2.18 15.09
CA ASN A 268 -8.13 2.80 16.26
C ASN A 268 -8.54 4.24 15.96
N HIS A 269 -7.63 5.00 15.35
CA HIS A 269 -7.94 6.30 14.78
C HIS A 269 -9.14 6.12 13.85
N LEU A 270 -9.01 5.53 12.67
CA LEU A 270 -10.10 5.46 11.68
C LEU A 270 -11.48 5.08 12.26
N GLY A 271 -11.55 4.08 13.13
CA GLY A 271 -12.78 3.70 13.84
C GLY A 271 -13.38 4.83 14.69
N ASN A 272 -12.57 5.53 15.47
CA ASN A 272 -13.02 6.65 16.31
C ASN A 272 -13.60 7.82 15.48
N TYR A 273 -13.09 8.08 14.28
CA TYR A 273 -13.58 9.16 13.41
C TYR A 273 -14.94 8.79 12.83
N TRP A 274 -15.10 7.54 12.42
CA TRP A 274 -16.39 7.04 11.98
C TRP A 274 -17.42 7.02 13.10
N CYS A 275 -17.03 6.69 14.34
CA CYS A 275 -17.89 6.84 15.51
C CYS A 275 -18.30 8.32 15.73
N GLN A 276 -17.34 9.25 15.69
CA GLN A 276 -17.62 10.69 15.88
C GLN A 276 -18.53 11.27 14.79
N THR A 277 -18.44 10.76 13.57
CA THR A 277 -19.28 11.15 12.42
C THR A 277 -20.54 10.28 12.29
N GLN A 278 -20.84 9.43 13.29
CA GLN A 278 -22.01 8.54 13.36
C GLN A 278 -22.14 7.55 12.19
N GLN A 279 -21.04 7.26 11.50
CA GLN A 279 -20.94 6.26 10.46
C GLN A 279 -20.65 4.88 11.07
N TRP A 280 -21.58 4.38 11.89
CA TRP A 280 -21.38 3.18 12.72
C TRP A 280 -21.00 1.92 11.94
N GLY A 281 -21.55 1.74 10.73
CA GLY A 281 -21.21 0.61 9.87
C GLY A 281 -19.73 0.61 9.46
N ARG A 282 -19.20 1.76 9.06
CA ARG A 282 -17.77 1.91 8.68
C ARG A 282 -16.85 1.76 9.88
N ALA A 283 -17.25 2.29 11.04
CA ALA A 283 -16.52 2.11 12.28
C ALA A 283 -16.42 0.62 12.66
N LEU A 284 -17.53 -0.10 12.55
CA LEU A 284 -17.60 -1.53 12.84
C LEU A 284 -16.68 -2.34 11.92
N GLU A 285 -16.70 -2.08 10.61
CA GLU A 285 -15.77 -2.71 9.65
C GLU A 285 -14.30 -2.46 10.04
N CYS A 286 -13.97 -1.25 10.49
CA CYS A 286 -12.61 -0.93 10.95
C CYS A 286 -12.21 -1.76 12.17
N TYR A 287 -13.04 -1.79 13.22
CA TYR A 287 -12.74 -2.55 14.43
C TYR A 287 -12.70 -4.06 14.20
N GLN A 288 -13.55 -4.59 13.31
CA GLN A 288 -13.49 -5.99 12.91
C GLN A 288 -12.15 -6.35 12.28
N ARG A 289 -11.64 -5.52 11.36
CA ARG A 289 -10.30 -5.70 10.78
C ARG A 289 -9.19 -5.59 11.82
N GLY A 290 -9.34 -4.73 12.83
CA GLY A 290 -8.44 -4.67 13.97
C GLY A 290 -8.40 -5.99 14.74
N LEU A 291 -9.56 -6.56 15.03
CA LEU A 291 -9.71 -7.83 15.76
C LEU A 291 -9.25 -9.06 14.97
N GLU A 292 -9.21 -8.99 13.64
CA GLU A 292 -8.60 -10.04 12.79
C GLU A 292 -7.07 -10.09 12.96
N VAL A 293 -6.43 -8.95 13.29
CA VAL A 293 -4.98 -8.85 13.49
C VAL A 293 -4.60 -9.03 14.96
N ASP A 294 -5.41 -8.51 15.87
CA ASP A 294 -5.23 -8.64 17.32
C ASP A 294 -6.58 -8.91 17.98
N ASP A 295 -6.86 -10.19 18.24
CA ASP A 295 -8.11 -10.64 18.86
C ASP A 295 -8.18 -10.36 20.38
N LEU A 296 -7.09 -9.82 20.97
CA LEU A 296 -6.99 -9.38 22.36
C LEU A 296 -7.07 -7.86 22.50
N ALA A 297 -7.20 -7.11 21.41
CA ALA A 297 -7.32 -5.66 21.44
C ALA A 297 -8.68 -5.20 22.03
N GLU A 298 -8.68 -4.93 23.33
CA GLU A 298 -9.90 -4.58 24.07
C GLU A 298 -10.58 -3.31 23.55
N GLU A 299 -9.80 -2.31 23.12
CA GLU A 299 -10.34 -1.06 22.55
C GLU A 299 -11.20 -1.32 21.30
N PHE A 300 -10.83 -2.30 20.47
CA PHE A 300 -11.62 -2.66 19.28
C PHE A 300 -12.86 -3.46 19.65
N CYS A 301 -12.79 -4.31 20.68
CA CYS A 301 -13.97 -4.95 21.22
C CYS A 301 -14.97 -3.90 21.74
N GLN A 302 -14.51 -2.94 22.54
CA GLN A 302 -15.35 -1.85 23.06
C GLN A 302 -15.96 -1.02 21.93
N GLY A 303 -15.14 -0.58 20.96
CA GLY A 303 -15.60 0.18 19.80
C GLY A 303 -16.65 -0.59 18.97
N GLY A 304 -16.40 -1.87 18.71
CA GLY A 304 -17.34 -2.75 18.01
C GLY A 304 -18.66 -2.94 18.75
N MET A 305 -18.62 -3.10 20.09
CA MET A 305 -19.83 -3.19 20.92
C MET A 305 -20.66 -1.90 20.84
N VAL A 306 -20.02 -0.73 20.93
CA VAL A 306 -20.68 0.57 20.79
C VAL A 306 -21.30 0.72 19.40
N CYS A 307 -20.61 0.30 18.33
CA CYS A 307 -21.15 0.37 16.97
C CYS A 307 -22.39 -0.52 16.82
N TYR A 308 -22.34 -1.78 17.30
CA TYR A 308 -23.49 -2.67 17.26
C TYR A 308 -24.68 -2.12 18.05
N GLN A 309 -24.44 -1.52 19.21
CA GLN A 309 -25.50 -0.89 20.02
C GLN A 309 -26.21 0.23 19.24
N ASN A 310 -25.45 1.12 18.59
CA ASN A 310 -26.00 2.22 17.80
C ASN A 310 -26.73 1.76 16.52
N LEU A 311 -26.39 0.57 16.03
CA LEU A 311 -27.09 -0.09 14.92
C LEU A 311 -28.32 -0.89 15.38
N GLY A 312 -28.62 -0.94 16.68
CA GLY A 312 -29.72 -1.73 17.24
C GLY A 312 -29.44 -3.25 17.29
N LEU A 313 -28.21 -3.67 17.04
CA LEU A 313 -27.78 -5.08 16.94
C LEU A 313 -27.20 -5.58 18.28
N ASN A 314 -27.97 -5.45 19.37
CA ASN A 314 -27.49 -5.76 20.73
C ASN A 314 -27.04 -7.22 20.91
N ALA A 315 -27.68 -8.17 20.24
CA ALA A 315 -27.28 -9.58 20.26
C ALA A 315 -25.86 -9.80 19.68
N ASN A 316 -25.52 -9.08 18.60
CA ASN A 316 -24.19 -9.12 18.00
C ASN A 316 -23.14 -8.48 18.93
N ALA A 317 -23.49 -7.39 19.62
CA ALA A 317 -22.61 -6.76 20.60
C ALA A 317 -22.27 -7.72 21.75
N LEU A 318 -23.26 -8.45 22.27
CA LEU A 318 -23.06 -9.42 23.34
C LEU A 318 -22.26 -10.64 22.86
N SER A 319 -22.51 -11.12 21.64
CA SER A 319 -21.72 -12.19 21.01
C SER A 319 -20.25 -11.80 20.87
N LEU A 320 -19.97 -10.57 20.45
CA LEU A 320 -18.62 -10.02 20.35
C LEU A 320 -17.92 -10.01 21.72
N TYR A 321 -18.58 -9.49 22.76
CA TYR A 321 -18.06 -9.51 24.13
C TYR A 321 -17.74 -10.93 24.60
N ASN A 322 -18.67 -11.87 24.46
CA ASN A 322 -18.48 -13.24 24.95
C ASN A 322 -17.30 -13.94 24.27
N ARG A 323 -17.12 -13.70 22.97
CA ARG A 323 -15.96 -14.22 22.22
C ARG A 323 -14.66 -13.60 22.72
N PHE A 324 -14.65 -12.29 22.94
CA PHE A 324 -13.49 -11.57 23.47
C PHE A 324 -13.11 -12.03 24.89
N GLU A 325 -14.08 -12.08 25.81
CA GLU A 325 -13.89 -12.54 27.19
C GLU A 325 -13.30 -13.95 27.23
N LYS A 326 -13.86 -14.87 26.45
CA LYS A 326 -13.33 -16.25 26.33
C LYS A 326 -11.87 -16.24 25.89
N ARG A 327 -11.53 -15.40 24.91
CA ARG A 327 -10.18 -15.33 24.34
C ARG A 327 -9.16 -14.75 25.31
N VAL A 328 -9.47 -13.61 25.92
CA VAL A 328 -8.63 -12.96 26.94
C VAL A 328 -8.38 -13.89 28.12
N LYS A 329 -9.43 -14.55 28.61
CA LYS A 329 -9.30 -15.50 29.72
C LYS A 329 -8.43 -16.71 29.39
N THR A 330 -8.50 -17.19 28.14
CA THR A 330 -7.73 -18.35 27.69
C THR A 330 -6.26 -17.99 27.44
N VAL A 331 -5.96 -16.80 26.91
CA VAL A 331 -4.60 -16.43 26.45
C VAL A 331 -3.83 -15.63 27.50
N LEU A 332 -4.50 -14.72 28.20
CA LEU A 332 -3.88 -13.79 29.15
C LEU A 332 -4.20 -14.14 30.61
N GLU A 333 -5.11 -15.08 30.87
CA GLU A 333 -5.57 -15.48 32.22
C GLU A 333 -6.09 -14.30 33.07
N ILE A 334 -6.51 -13.22 32.41
CA ILE A 334 -7.13 -12.05 33.04
C ILE A 334 -8.59 -11.92 32.63
N GLU A 335 -9.28 -11.01 33.31
CA GLU A 335 -10.66 -10.64 33.05
C GLU A 335 -10.72 -9.33 32.24
N PRO A 336 -11.77 -9.10 31.42
CA PRO A 336 -11.97 -7.82 30.75
C PRO A 336 -12.03 -6.66 31.74
N SER A 337 -11.61 -5.48 31.29
CA SER A 337 -11.65 -4.26 32.08
C SER A 337 -13.06 -3.90 32.55
N SER A 338 -13.14 -3.12 33.63
CA SER A 338 -14.41 -2.63 34.18
C SER A 338 -15.23 -1.85 33.14
N LYS A 339 -14.56 -1.10 32.25
CA LYS A 339 -15.21 -0.36 31.15
C LYS A 339 -15.92 -1.31 30.17
N THR A 340 -15.26 -2.41 29.79
CA THR A 340 -15.86 -3.40 28.88
C THR A 340 -17.01 -4.15 29.54
N LYS A 341 -16.86 -4.50 30.82
CA LYS A 341 -17.94 -5.13 31.61
C LYS A 341 -19.16 -4.21 31.74
N ALA A 342 -18.95 -2.91 31.96
CA ALA A 342 -20.03 -1.92 32.02
C ALA A 342 -20.80 -1.82 30.68
N LEU A 343 -20.10 -1.89 29.54
CA LEU A 343 -20.75 -1.93 28.23
C LEU A 343 -21.64 -3.16 28.06
N ARG A 344 -21.15 -4.34 28.47
CA ARG A 344 -21.96 -5.58 28.48
C ARG A 344 -23.21 -5.42 29.33
N ASP A 345 -23.08 -4.88 30.54
CA ASP A 345 -24.20 -4.74 31.47
C ASP A 345 -25.26 -3.76 30.95
N ALA A 346 -24.84 -2.70 30.25
CA ALA A 346 -25.74 -1.78 29.56
C ALA A 346 -26.51 -2.49 28.42
N LEU A 347 -25.84 -3.34 27.64
CA LEU A 347 -26.47 -4.13 26.57
C LEU A 347 -27.52 -5.11 27.11
N LEU A 348 -27.23 -5.79 28.23
CA LEU A 348 -28.18 -6.70 28.87
C LEU A 348 -29.43 -5.97 29.38
N LYS A 349 -29.27 -4.77 29.94
CA LYS A 349 -30.42 -3.93 30.35
C LYS A 349 -31.28 -3.55 29.15
N ASN A 350 -30.67 -3.18 28.02
CA ASN A 350 -31.40 -2.82 26.81
C ASN A 350 -32.17 -4.00 26.21
N LEU A 351 -31.62 -5.22 26.27
CA LEU A 351 -32.30 -6.43 25.80
C LEU A 351 -33.48 -6.85 26.69
N ASN A 352 -33.40 -6.60 27.99
CA ASN A 352 -34.48 -6.92 28.92
C ASN A 352 -35.63 -5.88 28.91
N ASN A 353 -35.36 -4.70 28.37
CA ASN A 353 -36.33 -3.58 28.28
C ASN A 353 -36.96 -3.44 26.87
N ALA A 354 -36.54 -4.27 25.91
CA ALA A 354 -37.09 -4.35 24.55
C ALA A 354 -38.03 -5.54 24.43
#